data_AF-A0A0M6ZZV0-F1
#
_entry.id   AF-A0A0M6ZZV0-F1
#
_cell.length_a   1.000
_cell.length_b   1.000
_cell.length_c   1.000
_cell.angle_alpha   90.00
_cell.angle_beta   90.00
_cell.angle_gamma   90.00
#
_symmetry.space_group_name_H-M   'P 1'
#
loop_
_entity.id
_entity.type
_entity.pdbx_description
1 polymer ?
#
loop_
_entity_poly.entity_id
_entity_poly.type
_entity_poly.pdbx_seq_one_letter_code
_entity_poly.pdbx_strand_id
1 'polypeptide(L)'
;MKALHEWFWDLPMTKIAVIAAFAMIGAALPKDLSARDRLMTFFVGFLAALVFGEPVRALMNLSETYAFGMAGILAMTGRNIAVFIIRASRDPKTFFKDVLEIWRGHPRK
;
A
#
# COMPACT_ATOMS: atom_id res chain seq x y z
N MET A 1 -16.01 23.21 14.83
CA MET A 1 -16.22 23.24 13.36
C MET A 1 -15.14 24.04 12.62
N LYS A 2 -14.73 25.24 13.07
CA LYS A 2 -13.64 26.01 12.43
C LYS A 2 -12.30 25.25 12.33
N ALA A 3 -11.86 24.62 13.42
CA ALA A 3 -10.60 23.86 13.43
C ALA A 3 -10.58 22.64 12.47
N LEU A 4 -11.72 21.96 12.28
CA LEU A 4 -11.83 20.84 11.33
C LEU A 4 -11.80 21.34 9.87
N HIS A 5 -12.39 22.50 9.63
CA HIS A 5 -12.40 23.13 8.31
C HIS A 5 -11.02 23.67 7.95
N GLU A 6 -10.35 24.38 8.86
CA GLU A 6 -8.97 24.86 8.69
C GLU A 6 -7.99 23.70 8.48
N TRP A 7 -8.09 22.64 9.29
CA TRP A 7 -7.30 21.42 9.09
C TRP A 7 -7.52 20.77 7.72
N PHE A 8 -8.76 20.76 7.21
CA PHE A 8 -9.06 20.20 5.89
C PHE A 8 -8.44 21.04 4.76
N TRP A 9 -8.40 22.36 4.90
CA TRP A 9 -7.80 23.25 3.89
C TRP A 9 -6.27 23.27 3.90
N ASP A 10 -5.64 22.93 5.02
CA ASP A 10 -4.17 22.81 5.13
C ASP A 10 -3.62 21.45 4.67
N LEU A 11 -4.50 20.51 4.28
CA LEU A 11 -4.05 19.20 3.81
C LEU A 11 -3.29 19.33 2.48
N PRO A 12 -2.14 18.64 2.33
CA PRO A 12 -1.38 18.62 1.08
C PRO A 12 -2.13 17.78 0.03
N MET A 13 -3.17 18.35 -0.57
CA MET A 13 -4.11 17.67 -1.47
C MET A 13 -3.41 16.99 -2.64
N THR A 14 -2.35 17.60 -3.18
CA THR A 14 -1.54 17.00 -4.26
C THR A 14 -0.88 15.69 -3.82
N LYS A 15 -0.31 15.64 -2.60
CA LYS A 15 0.32 14.43 -2.06
C LYS A 15 -0.72 13.34 -1.83
N ILE A 16 -1.87 13.71 -1.28
CA ILE A 16 -2.99 12.79 -1.03
C ILE A 16 -3.52 12.22 -2.35
N ALA A 17 -3.71 13.08 -3.37
CA ALA A 17 -4.17 12.67 -4.69
C ALA A 17 -3.19 11.70 -5.36
N VAL A 18 -1.88 11.96 -5.27
CA VAL A 18 -0.84 11.07 -5.80
C VAL A 18 -0.85 9.72 -5.07
N ILE A 19 -0.94 9.71 -3.74
CA ILE A 19 -1.06 8.49 -2.94
C ILE A 19 -2.29 7.69 -3.36
N ALA A 20 -3.44 8.36 -3.48
CA ALA A 20 -4.69 7.73 -3.91
C ALA A 20 -4.57 7.12 -5.31
N ALA A 21 -3.95 7.82 -6.25
CA ALA A 21 -3.71 7.29 -7.60
C ALA A 21 -2.88 6.00 -7.58
N PHE A 22 -1.75 5.99 -6.86
CA PHE A 22 -0.92 4.79 -6.74
C PHE A 22 -1.62 3.66 -5.99
N ALA A 23 -2.36 3.98 -4.93
CA ALA A 23 -3.14 2.98 -4.19
C ALA A 23 -4.24 2.37 -5.06
N MET A 24 -4.90 3.15 -5.92
CA MET A 24 -5.89 2.63 -6.88
C MET A 24 -5.25 1.71 -7.90
N ILE A 25 -4.11 2.11 -8.49
CA ILE A 25 -3.35 1.26 -9.41
C ILE A 25 -2.98 -0.06 -8.72
N GLY A 26 -2.44 0.02 -7.50
CA GLY A 26 -2.11 -1.15 -6.69
C GLY A 26 -3.30 -2.07 -6.49
N ALA A 27 -4.46 -1.52 -6.11
CA ALA A 27 -5.68 -2.28 -5.86
C ALA A 27 -6.32 -2.89 -7.13
N ALA A 28 -6.11 -2.30 -8.30
CA ALA A 28 -6.65 -2.78 -9.57
C ALA A 28 -5.84 -3.94 -10.18
N LEU A 29 -4.55 -4.04 -9.86
CA LEU A 29 -3.65 -5.05 -10.45
C LEU A 29 -3.96 -6.52 -10.08
N PRO A 30 -4.33 -6.88 -8.84
CA PRO A 30 -4.67 -8.26 -8.48
C PRO A 30 -6.00 -8.70 -9.13
N LYS A 31 -5.92 -9.60 -10.10
CA LYS A 31 -7.10 -10.11 -10.83
C LYS A 31 -7.87 -11.16 -10.03
N ASP A 32 -7.23 -11.82 -9.07
CA ASP A 32 -7.76 -12.91 -8.22
C ASP A 32 -8.53 -12.43 -6.98
N LEU A 33 -8.65 -11.11 -6.78
CA LEU A 33 -9.33 -10.51 -5.63
C LEU A 33 -10.77 -10.09 -5.95
N SER A 34 -11.65 -10.24 -4.96
CA SER A 34 -13.02 -9.71 -5.01
C SER A 34 -13.02 -8.18 -4.93
N ALA A 35 -14.13 -7.53 -5.29
CA ALA A 35 -14.26 -6.06 -5.20
C ALA A 35 -14.01 -5.55 -3.76
N ARG A 36 -14.47 -6.29 -2.74
CA ARG A 36 -14.24 -5.95 -1.33
C ARG A 36 -12.76 -6.02 -0.97
N ASP A 37 -12.06 -7.05 -1.43
CA ASP A 37 -10.63 -7.24 -1.15
C ASP A 37 -9.77 -6.21 -1.88
N ARG A 38 -10.17 -5.80 -3.08
CA ARG A 38 -9.54 -4.68 -3.79
C ARG A 38 -9.73 -3.38 -3.03
N LEU A 39 -10.92 -3.13 -2.50
CA LEU A 39 -11.18 -1.94 -1.67
C LEU A 39 -10.32 -1.95 -0.40
N MET A 40 -10.22 -3.08 0.30
CA MET A 40 -9.32 -3.21 1.45
C MET A 40 -7.86 -2.99 1.05
N THR A 41 -7.44 -3.56 -0.08
CA THR A 41 -6.09 -3.39 -0.63
C THR A 41 -5.76 -1.92 -0.94
N PHE A 42 -6.73 -1.18 -1.49
CA PHE A 42 -6.63 0.26 -1.71
C PHE A 42 -6.38 0.98 -0.38
N PHE A 43 -7.22 0.76 0.63
CA PHE A 43 -7.09 1.46 1.90
C PHE A 43 -5.80 1.12 2.63
N VAL A 44 -5.35 -0.15 2.60
CA VAL A 44 -4.06 -0.53 3.21
C VAL A 44 -2.90 0.16 2.51
N GLY A 45 -2.88 0.18 1.17
CA GLY A 45 -1.84 0.90 0.40
C GLY A 45 -1.87 2.42 0.69
N PHE A 46 -3.06 3.00 0.65
CA PHE A 46 -3.27 4.43 0.92
C PHE A 46 -2.80 4.82 2.33
N LEU A 47 -3.24 4.09 3.36
CA LEU A 47 -2.85 4.35 4.75
C LEU A 47 -1.36 4.10 4.98
N ALA A 48 -0.77 3.07 4.37
CA ALA A 48 0.67 2.82 4.47
C ALA A 48 1.48 4.01 3.94
N ALA A 49 1.12 4.54 2.77
CA ALA A 49 1.80 5.71 2.21
C ALA A 49 1.52 6.99 2.99
N LEU A 50 0.30 7.17 3.51
CA LEU A 50 -0.07 8.35 4.29
C LEU A 50 0.66 8.39 5.64
N VAL A 51 0.74 7.25 6.34
CA VAL A 51 1.32 7.16 7.68
C VAL A 51 2.85 7.07 7.63
N PHE A 52 3.40 6.25 6.73
CA PHE A 52 4.84 5.99 6.70
C PHE A 52 5.61 6.88 5.70
N GLY A 53 4.93 7.66 4.86
CA GLY A 53 5.57 8.51 3.87
C GLY A 53 6.57 9.51 4.45
N GLU A 54 6.17 10.28 5.47
CA GLU A 54 7.08 11.21 6.15
C GLU A 54 8.13 10.49 7.03
N PRO A 55 7.76 9.53 7.90
CA PRO A 55 8.74 8.81 8.70
C PRO A 55 9.86 8.18 7.87
N VAL A 56 9.54 7.53 6.75
CA VAL A 56 10.54 6.88 5.91
C VAL A 56 11.39 7.91 5.17
N ARG A 57 10.81 9.00 4.68
CA ARG A 57 11.57 10.11 4.08
C ARG A 57 12.57 10.70 5.07
N ALA A 58 12.13 10.95 6.31
CA ALA A 58 12.96 11.49 7.38
C ALA A 58 14.06 10.51 7.80
N LEU A 59 13.72 9.24 7.97
CA LEU A 59 14.68 8.18 8.32
C LEU A 59 15.79 8.04 7.28
N MET A 60 15.44 8.17 6.01
CA MET A 60 16.37 8.05 4.88
C MET A 60 17.04 9.39 4.51
N ASN A 61 16.77 10.46 5.26
CA ASN A 61 17.25 11.83 5.00
C ASN A 61 17.03 12.27 3.54
N LEU A 62 15.88 11.92 2.96
CA LEU A 62 15.56 12.21 1.57
C LEU A 62 14.98 13.62 1.41
N SER A 63 15.37 14.30 0.32
CA SER A 63 14.80 15.60 -0.03
C SER A 63 13.30 15.50 -0.36
N GLU A 64 12.59 16.61 -0.27
CA GLU A 64 11.14 16.68 -0.55
C GLU A 64 10.77 16.21 -1.96
N THR A 65 11.69 16.33 -2.92
CA THR A 65 11.52 15.85 -4.29
C THR A 65 11.20 14.35 -4.35
N TYR A 66 11.71 13.56 -3.41
CA TYR A 66 11.47 12.11 -3.36
C TYR A 66 10.15 11.72 -2.67
N ALA A 67 9.42 12.67 -2.08
CA ALA A 67 8.21 12.39 -1.31
C ALA A 67 7.12 11.69 -2.14
N PHE A 68 6.95 12.07 -3.41
CA PHE A 68 5.98 11.43 -4.31
C PHE A 68 6.40 10.02 -4.74
N GLY A 69 7.70 9.80 -5.00
CA GLY A 69 8.22 8.47 -5.32
C GLY A 69 8.08 7.51 -4.14
N MET A 70 8.41 7.97 -2.93
CA MET A 70 8.24 7.20 -1.70
C MET A 70 6.78 6.87 -1.41
N ALA A 71 5.87 7.83 -1.62
CA ALA A 71 4.44 7.59 -1.54
C ALA A 71 3.97 6.47 -2.48
N GLY A 72 4.44 6.47 -3.73
CA GLY A 72 4.15 5.40 -4.70
C GLY A 72 4.68 4.04 -4.25
N ILE A 73 5.94 3.97 -3.80
CA ILE A 73 6.55 2.73 -3.31
C ILE A 73 5.77 2.18 -2.11
N LEU A 74 5.44 3.04 -1.14
CA LEU A 74 4.71 2.63 0.06
C LEU A 74 3.28 2.19 -0.27
N ALA A 75 2.60 2.86 -1.19
CA ALA A 75 1.28 2.45 -1.64
C ALA A 75 1.30 1.06 -2.28
N MET A 76 2.30 0.80 -3.13
CA MET A 76 2.49 -0.50 -3.77
C MET A 76 2.92 -1.59 -2.77
N THR A 77 3.73 -1.22 -1.79
CA THR A 77 4.18 -2.13 -0.71
C THR A 77 3.01 -2.52 0.18
N GLY A 78 2.23 -1.55 0.65
CA GLY A 78 1.02 -1.80 1.44
C GLY A 78 0.03 -2.69 0.69
N ARG A 79 -0.14 -2.48 -0.62
CA ARG A 79 -0.92 -3.38 -1.48
C ARG A 79 -0.39 -4.81 -1.47
N ASN A 80 0.91 -5.01 -1.66
CA ASN A 80 1.50 -6.37 -1.68
C ASN A 80 1.27 -7.08 -0.33
N ILE A 81 1.41 -6.35 0.78
CA ILE A 81 1.15 -6.88 2.13
C ILE A 81 -0.34 -7.21 2.30
N ALA A 82 -1.26 -6.37 1.84
CA ALA A 82 -2.69 -6.63 1.92
C ALA A 82 -3.07 -7.90 1.13
N VAL A 83 -2.58 -8.03 -0.11
CA VAL A 83 -2.79 -9.22 -0.94
C VAL A 83 -2.23 -10.47 -0.24
N PHE A 84 -1.03 -10.37 0.33
CA PHE A 84 -0.38 -11.44 1.08
C PHE A 84 -1.26 -11.90 2.25
N ILE A 85 -1.74 -10.97 3.08
CA ILE A 85 -2.59 -11.27 4.25
C ILE A 85 -3.93 -11.85 3.82
N ILE A 86 -4.58 -11.31 2.79
CA ILE A 86 -5.87 -11.79 2.30
C ILE A 86 -5.75 -13.23 1.79
N ARG A 87 -4.69 -13.53 1.02
CA ARG A 87 -4.42 -14.89 0.54
C ARG A 87 -4.12 -15.86 1.69
N ALA A 88 -3.27 -15.46 2.62
CA ALA A 88 -2.97 -16.23 3.82
C ALA A 88 -4.22 -16.51 4.66
N SER A 89 -5.17 -15.57 4.70
CA SER A 89 -6.40 -15.71 5.49
C SER A 89 -7.42 -16.66 4.86
N ARG A 90 -7.49 -16.75 3.53
CA ARG A 90 -8.42 -17.67 2.84
C ARG A 90 -7.92 -19.10 2.79
N ASP A 91 -6.63 -19.30 2.49
CA ASP A 91 -6.02 -20.62 2.42
C ASP A 91 -4.61 -20.60 3.02
N PRO A 92 -4.50 -20.62 4.36
CA PRO A 92 -3.21 -20.54 5.03
C PRO A 92 -2.31 -21.73 4.68
N LYS A 93 -2.87 -22.93 4.50
CA LYS A 93 -2.06 -24.14 4.27
C LYS A 93 -1.36 -24.10 2.92
N THR A 94 -2.09 -23.82 1.85
CA THR A 94 -1.51 -23.71 0.51
C THR A 94 -0.57 -22.52 0.44
N PHE A 95 -0.94 -21.41 1.06
CA PHE A 95 -0.10 -20.22 1.12
C PHE A 95 1.25 -20.45 1.81
N PHE A 96 1.28 -21.11 2.97
CA PHE A 96 2.53 -21.44 3.65
C PHE A 96 3.40 -22.39 2.83
N LYS A 97 2.79 -23.36 2.13
CA LYS A 97 3.50 -24.24 1.20
C LYS A 97 4.14 -23.43 0.08
N ASP A 98 3.41 -22.50 -0.52
CA ASP A 98 3.91 -21.64 -1.60
C ASP A 98 5.06 -20.74 -1.13
N VAL A 99 4.94 -20.13 0.06
CA VAL A 99 6.01 -19.33 0.67
C VAL A 99 7.25 -20.18 0.94
N LEU A 100 7.07 -21.40 1.44
CA LEU A 100 8.17 -22.33 1.71
C LEU A 100 8.85 -22.79 0.41
N GLU A 101 8.09 -23.06 -0.65
CA GLU A 101 8.62 -23.40 -1.98
C GLU A 101 9.42 -22.25 -2.58
N ILE A 102 8.91 -21.02 -2.49
CA ILE A 102 9.65 -19.81 -2.90
C ILE A 102 10.94 -19.65 -2.07
N TRP A 103 10.85 -19.79 -0.75
CA TRP A 103 12.01 -19.67 0.15
C TRP A 103 13.09 -20.73 -0.13
N ARG A 104 12.67 -21.93 -0.53
CA ARG A 104 13.56 -23.03 -0.98
C ARG A 104 14.01 -22.88 -2.44
N GLY A 105 13.69 -21.77 -3.11
CA GLY A 105 14.14 -21.48 -4.48
C GLY A 105 13.46 -22.32 -5.56
N HIS A 106 12.28 -22.89 -5.30
CA HIS A 106 11.50 -23.64 -6.28
C HIS A 106 10.29 -22.81 -6.73
N PRO A 107 10.45 -21.86 -7.68
CA PRO A 107 9.31 -21.09 -8.18
C PRO A 107 8.33 -22.02 -8.91
N ARG A 108 7.02 -21.87 -8.63
CA ARG A 108 5.97 -22.50 -9.45
C ARG A 108 6.17 -22.12 -10.92
N LYS A 109 6.24 -23.13 -11.79
CA LYS A 109 6.09 -22.96 -13.24
C LYS A 109 4.66 -22.55 -13.59
#